data_AF-A0AA47E161-F1
#
_entry.id   AF-A0AA47E161-F1
#
_cell.length_a   1.000
_cell.length_b   1.000
_cell.length_c   1.000
_cell.angle_alpha   90.00
_cell.angle_beta   90.00
_cell.angle_gamma   90.00
#
_symmetry.space_group_name_H-M   'P 1'
#
loop_
_entity.id
_entity.type
_entity.pdbx_description
1 polymer ?
#
loop_
_entity_poly.entity_id
_entity_poly.type
_entity_poly.pdbx_seq_one_letter_code
_entity_poly.pdbx_strand_id
1 'polypeptide(L)'
;MTAFRVAGLAAVCLAATPAFALEQGEHRFNGFGTVGFTHLGGEDDGRSYGVQGQTNDSWRGDQLSKFGAQLSYGITDTLGVTVQATAKAQQDEWKANLEWAYLSLQANDQLMLRAGRLRSPVYMYSESLDVGYSYPWLRLPDEVYSQVQVTNYEGVDAVYTVPLSYGSVTFQVAGGQAKNRDYYAYDEQFDIDYGKLFGASVSLATNDFGMLRIGYVEADITTDISGTVDVGGGTMRTLSLLDLDKEKGKFTSIGYQYDNGTWVSSNEWTSRMIENDDMEAIDSFYLMGGRRFGDFLPHVTYAQLDDNGGRQSSWTLGLNYQAAPTVVVKGEYKRVDTKNGYDGVFTRSAQEVFDNAVGIAPARNYDGDIVSVGVDFVF
;
A
#
# COMPACT_ATOMS: atom_id res chain seq x y z
N MET A 1 -13.14 -28.62 19.58
CA MET A 1 -12.35 -27.37 19.77
C MET A 1 -11.32 -27.16 18.65
N THR A 2 -11.61 -27.54 17.40
CA THR A 2 -10.64 -27.54 16.28
C THR A 2 -11.08 -26.70 15.07
N ALA A 3 -12.23 -26.01 15.13
CA ALA A 3 -12.78 -25.27 13.99
C ALA A 3 -12.39 -23.77 13.94
N PHE A 4 -11.80 -23.21 15.00
CA PHE A 4 -11.54 -21.75 15.08
C PHE A 4 -10.19 -21.29 14.54
N ARG A 5 -9.31 -22.20 14.09
CA ARG A 5 -7.91 -21.84 13.73
C ARG A 5 -7.67 -21.57 12.23
N VAL A 6 -8.68 -21.73 11.38
CA VAL A 6 -8.57 -21.56 9.91
C VAL A 6 -9.14 -20.21 9.43
N ALA A 7 -9.64 -19.37 10.34
CA ALA A 7 -10.31 -18.11 9.98
C ALA A 7 -9.36 -17.08 9.32
N GLY A 8 -8.05 -17.16 9.55
CA GLY A 8 -7.06 -16.27 8.91
C GLY A 8 -7.01 -16.43 7.39
N LEU A 9 -7.01 -17.67 6.88
CA LEU A 9 -7.06 -17.93 5.43
C LEU A 9 -8.44 -17.61 4.83
N ALA A 10 -9.53 -17.84 5.58
CA ALA A 10 -10.89 -17.57 5.10
C ALA A 10 -11.17 -16.06 4.95
N ALA A 11 -10.53 -15.20 5.75
CA ALA A 11 -10.63 -13.74 5.61
C ALA A 11 -9.86 -13.20 4.39
N VAL A 12 -8.74 -13.84 4.01
CA VAL A 12 -8.06 -13.54 2.74
C VAL A 12 -8.95 -13.94 1.55
N CYS A 13 -9.75 -15.01 1.67
CA CYS A 13 -10.75 -15.40 0.66
C CYS A 13 -11.96 -14.45 0.57
N LEU A 14 -12.25 -13.63 1.60
CA LEU A 14 -13.32 -12.62 1.55
C LEU A 14 -12.85 -11.31 0.88
N ALA A 15 -11.55 -11.03 0.90
CA ALA A 15 -10.93 -9.88 0.23
C ALA A 15 -10.47 -10.18 -1.20
N ALA A 16 -10.21 -11.45 -1.54
CA ALA A 16 -9.99 -11.87 -2.91
C ALA A 16 -11.30 -11.83 -3.71
N THR A 17 -11.27 -11.30 -4.93
CA THR A 17 -12.37 -11.50 -5.87
C THR A 17 -12.61 -13.01 -6.02
N PRO A 18 -13.84 -13.51 -5.85
CA PRO A 18 -14.11 -14.92 -6.04
C PRO A 18 -13.65 -15.30 -7.45
N ALA A 19 -13.00 -16.45 -7.57
CA ALA A 19 -12.58 -16.99 -8.86
C ALA A 19 -13.75 -17.27 -9.82
N PHE A 20 -14.99 -17.14 -9.34
CA PHE A 20 -16.22 -17.39 -10.06
C PHE A 20 -17.14 -16.16 -10.00
N ALA A 21 -17.82 -15.90 -11.11
CA ALA A 21 -18.92 -14.95 -11.15
C ALA A 21 -20.02 -15.33 -10.15
N LEU A 22 -20.67 -14.32 -9.58
CA LEU A 22 -21.91 -14.52 -8.82
C LEU A 22 -23.01 -14.99 -9.77
N GLU A 23 -23.91 -15.84 -9.30
CA GLU A 23 -25.06 -16.28 -10.11
C GLU A 23 -25.96 -15.09 -10.47
N GLN A 24 -26.75 -15.23 -11.54
CA GLN A 24 -27.67 -14.18 -11.94
C GLN A 24 -28.63 -13.77 -10.79
N GLY A 25 -28.58 -12.49 -10.41
CA GLY A 25 -29.40 -11.92 -9.34
C GLY A 25 -28.81 -12.09 -7.93
N GLU A 26 -27.70 -12.82 -7.78
CA GLU A 26 -26.97 -12.90 -6.52
C GLU A 26 -26.24 -11.58 -6.25
N HIS A 27 -26.23 -11.17 -4.98
CA HIS A 27 -25.51 -10.00 -4.52
C HIS A 27 -24.72 -10.33 -3.26
N ARG A 28 -23.54 -9.72 -3.15
CA ARG A 28 -22.69 -9.81 -1.97
C ARG A 28 -22.30 -8.41 -1.53
N PHE A 29 -22.53 -8.13 -0.26
CA PHE A 29 -22.13 -6.90 0.39
C PHE A 29 -21.13 -7.23 1.49
N ASN A 30 -19.97 -6.57 1.47
CA ASN A 30 -18.92 -6.72 2.48
C ASN A 30 -18.57 -5.32 3.03
N GLY A 31 -18.44 -5.20 4.34
CA GLY A 31 -17.94 -4.01 5.02
C GLY A 31 -16.60 -4.28 5.71
N PHE A 32 -15.76 -3.26 5.79
CA PHE A 32 -14.54 -3.30 6.58
C PHE A 32 -14.21 -1.94 7.16
N GLY A 33 -13.42 -1.93 8.23
CA GLY A 33 -12.93 -0.68 8.79
C GLY A 33 -11.79 -0.88 9.77
N THR A 34 -11.10 0.23 10.00
CA THR A 34 -10.07 0.39 11.01
C THR A 34 -10.44 1.63 11.82
N VAL A 35 -10.34 1.55 13.13
CA VAL A 35 -10.31 2.74 14.01
C VAL A 35 -9.01 2.68 14.77
N GLY A 36 -8.14 3.69 14.61
CA GLY A 36 -6.82 3.65 15.20
C GLY A 36 -6.26 5.02 15.55
N PHE A 37 -5.34 5.02 16.50
CA PHE A 37 -4.60 6.17 16.99
C PHE A 37 -3.12 5.95 16.77
N THR A 38 -2.42 7.00 16.35
CA THR A 38 -0.97 6.98 16.17
C THR A 38 -0.34 8.27 16.69
N HIS A 39 0.92 8.16 17.10
CA HIS A 39 1.73 9.28 17.55
C HIS A 39 3.19 8.98 17.22
N LEU A 40 3.90 9.98 16.71
CA LEU A 40 5.34 9.97 16.49
C LEU A 40 6.01 10.73 17.63
N GLY A 41 6.85 10.06 18.42
CA GLY A 41 7.78 10.68 19.34
C GLY A 41 9.19 10.71 18.75
N GLY A 42 10.08 11.51 19.35
CA GLY A 42 11.52 11.38 19.16
C GLY A 42 12.18 12.30 18.14
N GLU A 43 11.47 13.25 17.53
CA GLU A 43 12.08 14.20 16.59
C GLU A 43 12.17 15.63 17.15
N ASP A 44 13.35 16.25 17.06
CA ASP A 44 13.53 17.68 17.31
C ASP A 44 12.89 18.46 16.14
N ASP A 45 11.81 19.19 16.47
CA ASP A 45 10.90 19.96 15.61
C ASP A 45 10.00 19.15 14.67
N GLY A 46 8.87 18.64 15.20
CA GLY A 46 7.55 18.67 14.56
C GLY A 46 7.38 18.06 13.16
N ARG A 47 8.23 17.12 12.70
CA ARG A 47 8.04 16.54 11.37
C ARG A 47 7.03 15.41 11.35
N SER A 48 6.48 15.25 10.16
CA SER A 48 5.50 14.23 9.83
C SER A 48 6.17 13.03 9.16
N TYR A 49 5.61 11.84 9.37
CA TYR A 49 6.07 10.58 8.81
C TYR A 49 4.96 9.85 8.06
N GLY A 50 5.32 9.25 6.93
CA GLY A 50 4.46 8.41 6.10
C GLY A 50 4.11 9.04 4.75
N VAL A 51 3.47 8.24 3.90
CA VAL A 51 3.15 8.55 2.49
C VAL A 51 2.46 9.92 2.26
N GLN A 52 1.69 10.41 3.22
CA GLN A 52 0.97 11.67 3.20
C GLN A 52 1.35 12.61 4.37
N GLY A 53 2.50 12.38 5.02
CA GLY A 53 2.87 13.13 6.22
C GLY A 53 1.87 12.96 7.36
N GLN A 54 1.24 11.78 7.43
CA GLN A 54 0.10 11.57 8.31
C GLN A 54 0.47 11.40 9.79
N THR A 55 1.68 10.92 10.12
CA THR A 55 2.03 10.58 11.50
C THR A 55 2.92 11.68 12.06
N ASN A 56 2.49 12.40 13.10
CA ASN A 56 3.25 13.52 13.66
C ASN A 56 3.30 13.49 15.20
N ASP A 57 3.86 14.53 15.80
CA ASP A 57 4.05 14.70 17.24
C ASP A 57 2.75 14.94 18.04
N SER A 58 1.60 14.92 17.38
CA SER A 58 0.29 14.94 18.02
C SER A 58 -0.35 13.55 18.02
N TRP A 59 -1.32 13.33 18.91
CA TRP A 59 -2.12 12.09 18.88
C TRP A 59 -3.17 12.19 17.76
N ARG A 60 -3.02 11.36 16.73
CA ARG A 60 -3.86 11.36 15.52
C ARG A 60 -4.76 10.13 15.49
N GLY A 61 -6.07 10.34 15.55
CA GLY A 61 -7.09 9.27 15.47
C GLY A 61 -7.68 9.05 14.07
N ASP A 62 -7.41 9.98 13.16
CA ASP A 62 -7.86 10.04 11.78
C ASP A 62 -6.96 9.22 10.85
N GLN A 63 -5.67 9.19 11.12
CA GLN A 63 -4.62 8.74 10.19
C GLN A 63 -4.44 7.23 10.03
N LEU A 64 -5.03 6.45 10.94
CA LEU A 64 -5.18 5.00 10.81
C LEU A 64 -6.63 4.59 10.55
N SER A 65 -7.56 5.53 10.73
CA SER A 65 -8.98 5.24 10.67
C SER A 65 -9.48 5.27 9.23
N LYS A 66 -10.23 4.23 8.86
CA LYS A 66 -10.81 4.09 7.53
C LYS A 66 -12.05 3.22 7.60
N PHE A 67 -12.96 3.44 6.67
CA PHE A 67 -14.14 2.60 6.50
C PHE A 67 -14.31 2.30 5.02
N GLY A 68 -14.73 1.08 4.70
CA GLY A 68 -14.93 0.66 3.33
C GLY A 68 -16.13 -0.26 3.19
N ALA A 69 -16.75 -0.19 2.02
CA ALA A 69 -17.84 -1.07 1.65
C ALA A 69 -17.65 -1.52 0.21
N GLN A 70 -17.97 -2.79 -0.05
CA GLN A 70 -17.96 -3.39 -1.37
C GLN A 70 -19.29 -4.05 -1.66
N LEU A 71 -19.82 -3.78 -2.86
CA LEU A 71 -20.97 -4.45 -3.43
C LEU A 71 -20.54 -5.19 -4.70
N SER A 72 -20.88 -6.47 -4.78
CA SER A 72 -20.77 -7.28 -6.00
C SER A 72 -22.15 -7.79 -6.39
N TYR A 73 -22.49 -7.74 -7.67
CA TYR A 73 -23.79 -8.16 -8.19
C TYR A 73 -23.64 -8.96 -9.48
N GLY A 74 -24.27 -10.13 -9.56
CA GLY A 74 -24.36 -10.98 -10.76
C GLY A 74 -25.45 -10.49 -11.71
N ILE A 75 -25.07 -9.89 -12.83
CA ILE A 75 -26.02 -9.41 -13.86
C ILE A 75 -26.54 -10.60 -14.67
N THR A 76 -25.64 -11.53 -15.01
CA THR A 76 -25.91 -12.84 -15.59
C THR A 76 -24.98 -13.86 -14.92
N ASP A 77 -25.08 -15.14 -15.28
CA ASP A 77 -24.19 -16.19 -14.75
C ASP A 77 -22.70 -16.01 -15.13
N THR A 78 -22.39 -15.10 -16.06
CA THR A 78 -21.02 -14.81 -16.50
C THR A 78 -20.64 -13.34 -16.40
N LEU A 79 -21.60 -12.42 -16.31
CA LEU A 79 -21.37 -10.98 -16.24
C LEU A 79 -21.72 -10.47 -14.84
N GLY A 80 -20.76 -9.80 -14.20
CA GLY A 80 -20.94 -9.18 -12.90
C GLY A 80 -20.50 -7.72 -12.88
N VAL A 81 -20.90 -7.02 -11.83
CA VAL A 81 -20.41 -5.68 -11.50
C VAL A 81 -19.90 -5.68 -10.07
N THR A 82 -18.79 -4.99 -9.82
CA THR A 82 -18.26 -4.77 -8.47
C THR A 82 -17.94 -3.30 -8.28
N VAL A 83 -18.36 -2.78 -7.14
CA VAL A 83 -18.11 -1.40 -6.71
C VAL A 83 -17.58 -1.44 -5.28
N GLN A 84 -16.44 -0.78 -5.03
CA GLN A 84 -15.86 -0.60 -3.70
C GLN A 84 -15.57 0.88 -3.48
N ALA A 85 -16.02 1.39 -2.34
CA ALA A 85 -15.71 2.74 -1.89
C ALA A 85 -15.10 2.71 -0.49
N THR A 86 -14.21 3.65 -0.24
CA THR A 86 -13.56 3.86 1.06
C THR A 86 -13.76 5.29 1.51
N ALA A 87 -13.76 5.52 2.82
CA ALA A 87 -13.63 6.82 3.45
C ALA A 87 -12.41 6.76 4.36
N LYS A 88 -11.44 7.64 4.12
CA LYS A 88 -10.22 7.75 4.93
C LYS A 88 -9.77 9.20 5.00
N ALA A 89 -9.02 9.52 6.05
CA ALA A 89 -8.38 10.82 6.16
C ALA A 89 -7.29 10.97 5.08
N GLN A 90 -7.23 12.16 4.50
CA GLN A 90 -6.10 12.64 3.73
C GLN A 90 -5.69 13.95 4.39
N GLN A 91 -4.57 13.91 5.11
CA GLN A 91 -4.21 14.95 6.08
C GLN A 91 -5.37 15.18 7.07
N ASP A 92 -5.90 16.40 7.16
CA ASP A 92 -6.93 16.78 8.13
C ASP A 92 -8.38 16.62 7.60
N GLU A 93 -8.55 16.21 6.33
CA GLU A 93 -9.86 16.08 5.70
C GLU A 93 -10.23 14.62 5.40
N TRP A 94 -11.49 14.26 5.67
CA TRP A 94 -12.02 12.95 5.28
C TRP A 94 -12.45 12.97 3.82
N LYS A 95 -11.85 12.09 3.01
CA LYS A 95 -12.23 11.92 1.61
C LYS A 95 -12.86 10.55 1.36
N ALA A 96 -13.93 10.56 0.59
CA ALA A 96 -14.54 9.36 0.03
C ALA A 96 -13.90 9.05 -1.32
N ASN A 97 -13.39 7.84 -1.48
CA ASN A 97 -12.69 7.39 -2.67
C ASN A 97 -13.40 6.18 -3.27
N LEU A 98 -13.55 6.18 -4.59
CA LEU A 98 -13.98 5.01 -5.33
C LEU A 98 -12.74 4.17 -5.65
N GLU A 99 -12.54 3.07 -4.93
CA GLU A 99 -11.36 2.21 -5.12
C GLU A 99 -11.54 1.32 -6.34
N TRP A 100 -12.70 0.64 -6.44
CA TRP A 100 -13.06 -0.22 -7.57
C TRP A 100 -14.43 0.14 -8.12
N ALA A 101 -14.57 0.09 -9.44
CA ALA A 101 -15.85 0.15 -10.13
C ALA A 101 -15.68 -0.47 -11.52
N TYR A 102 -15.98 -1.76 -11.65
CA TYR A 102 -15.72 -2.49 -12.90
C TYR A 102 -16.82 -3.51 -13.21
N LEU A 103 -16.88 -3.86 -14.50
CA LEU A 103 -17.60 -5.02 -15.01
C LEU A 103 -16.63 -6.19 -15.11
N SER A 104 -17.09 -7.39 -14.77
CA SER A 104 -16.34 -8.64 -14.90
C SER A 104 -17.08 -9.62 -15.79
N LEU A 105 -16.38 -10.21 -16.76
CA LEU A 105 -16.86 -11.27 -17.63
C LEU A 105 -16.08 -12.56 -17.38
N GLN A 106 -16.75 -13.59 -16.86
CA GLN A 106 -16.23 -14.94 -16.78
C GLN A 106 -16.28 -15.57 -18.18
N ALA A 107 -15.16 -15.54 -18.91
CA ALA A 107 -15.09 -16.03 -20.27
C ALA A 107 -15.10 -17.58 -20.33
N ASN A 108 -14.53 -18.23 -19.33
CA ASN A 108 -14.57 -19.67 -19.07
C ASN A 108 -14.15 -19.95 -17.61
N ASP A 109 -14.04 -21.21 -17.21
CA ASP A 109 -13.71 -21.62 -15.82
C ASP A 109 -12.37 -21.10 -15.28
N GLN A 110 -11.48 -20.60 -16.14
CA GLN A 110 -10.13 -20.17 -15.78
C GLN A 110 -9.86 -18.70 -16.08
N LEU A 111 -10.62 -18.08 -16.98
CA LEU A 111 -10.36 -16.72 -17.50
C LEU A 111 -11.47 -15.75 -17.12
N MET A 112 -11.09 -14.70 -16.39
CA MET A 112 -11.92 -13.54 -16.10
C MET A 112 -11.34 -12.30 -16.78
N LEU A 113 -12.19 -11.56 -17.49
CA LEU A 113 -11.86 -10.25 -18.06
C LEU A 113 -12.56 -9.17 -17.26
N ARG A 114 -11.85 -8.09 -16.91
CA ARG A 114 -12.44 -6.95 -16.20
C ARG A 114 -12.20 -5.65 -16.95
N ALA A 115 -13.14 -4.73 -16.82
CA ALA A 115 -13.06 -3.40 -17.44
C ALA A 115 -13.70 -2.33 -16.54
N GLY A 116 -12.99 -1.24 -16.30
CA GLY A 116 -13.44 -0.13 -15.47
C GLY A 116 -12.31 0.46 -14.63
N ARG A 117 -12.63 0.87 -13.40
CA ARG A 117 -11.65 1.30 -12.40
C ARG A 117 -11.23 0.10 -11.55
N LEU A 118 -9.95 -0.23 -11.61
CA LEU A 118 -9.32 -1.44 -11.07
C LEU A 118 -8.15 -1.04 -10.16
N ARG A 119 -7.75 -1.89 -9.20
CA ARG A 119 -6.50 -1.65 -8.46
C ARG A 119 -5.29 -2.14 -9.25
N SER A 120 -4.18 -1.42 -9.10
CA SER A 120 -2.90 -1.81 -9.67
C SER A 120 -2.41 -3.12 -9.03
N PRO A 121 -2.09 -4.18 -9.81
CA PRO A 121 -1.70 -5.49 -9.29
C PRO A 121 -0.22 -5.57 -8.92
N VAL A 122 0.33 -4.48 -8.40
CA VAL A 122 1.77 -4.26 -8.31
C VAL A 122 2.41 -4.79 -7.03
N TYR A 123 1.72 -4.72 -5.89
CA TYR A 123 2.21 -5.19 -4.59
C TYR A 123 1.60 -6.54 -4.20
N MET A 124 2.18 -7.16 -3.16
CA MET A 124 1.66 -8.36 -2.53
C MET A 124 0.28 -8.14 -1.91
N TYR A 125 0.06 -7.01 -1.22
CA TYR A 125 -1.23 -6.65 -0.62
C TYR A 125 -2.08 -5.73 -1.50
N SER A 126 -1.77 -5.59 -2.80
CA SER A 126 -2.49 -4.69 -3.71
C SER A 126 -4.02 -4.83 -3.63
N GLU A 127 -4.56 -6.04 -3.61
CA GLU A 127 -6.02 -6.25 -3.58
C GLU A 127 -6.65 -5.98 -2.21
N SER A 128 -5.87 -5.97 -1.13
CA SER A 128 -6.36 -5.77 0.24
C SER A 128 -5.70 -4.59 0.98
N LEU A 129 -5.07 -3.67 0.25
CA LEU A 129 -4.36 -2.50 0.78
C LEU A 129 -5.15 -1.75 1.86
N ASP A 130 -6.43 -1.48 1.61
CA ASP A 130 -7.30 -0.77 2.55
C ASP A 130 -7.95 -1.67 3.62
N VAL A 131 -7.85 -3.00 3.52
CA VAL A 131 -8.49 -3.94 4.45
C VAL A 131 -7.51 -4.30 5.56
N GLY A 132 -7.44 -3.49 6.63
CA GLY A 132 -6.49 -3.68 7.74
C GLY A 132 -6.53 -5.08 8.35
N TYR A 133 -7.71 -5.71 8.37
CA TYR A 133 -7.89 -7.08 8.86
C TYR A 133 -7.06 -8.14 8.10
N SER A 134 -6.71 -7.91 6.83
CA SER A 134 -6.04 -8.91 5.98
C SER A 134 -4.55 -9.06 6.27
N TYR A 135 -3.95 -8.11 6.99
CA TYR A 135 -2.55 -8.12 7.36
C TYR A 135 -2.36 -7.84 8.85
N PRO A 136 -1.22 -8.21 9.44
CA PRO A 136 -1.02 -8.09 10.88
C PRO A 136 -0.78 -6.66 11.34
N TRP A 137 -0.27 -5.77 10.49
CA TRP A 137 0.04 -4.40 10.87
C TRP A 137 -1.19 -3.48 10.92
N LEU A 138 -1.10 -2.33 11.59
CA LEU A 138 -2.09 -1.24 11.45
C LEU A 138 -1.88 -0.46 10.15
N ARG A 139 -0.62 -0.37 9.70
CA ARG A 139 -0.23 0.16 8.39
C ARG A 139 0.85 -0.74 7.80
N LEU A 140 0.73 -1.04 6.51
CA LEU A 140 1.76 -1.78 5.79
C LEU A 140 3.11 -1.03 5.88
N PRO A 141 4.26 -1.72 5.81
CA PRO A 141 5.57 -1.08 5.92
C PRO A 141 5.74 0.06 4.90
N ASP A 142 5.76 1.29 5.39
CA ASP A 142 5.85 2.51 4.56
C ASP A 142 7.10 2.49 3.67
N GLU A 143 8.20 1.86 4.12
CA GLU A 143 9.43 1.68 3.33
C GLU A 143 9.18 1.06 1.96
N VAL A 144 8.25 0.09 1.87
CA VAL A 144 7.93 -0.60 0.62
C VAL A 144 6.71 0.01 -0.08
N TYR A 145 5.67 0.32 0.68
CA TYR A 145 4.37 0.76 0.14
C TYR A 145 4.30 2.26 -0.19
N SER A 146 5.34 3.04 0.12
CA SER A 146 5.47 4.44 -0.32
C SER A 146 6.04 4.60 -1.73
N GLN A 147 6.72 3.57 -2.27
CA GLN A 147 7.47 3.70 -3.52
C GLN A 147 6.59 4.05 -4.73
N VAL A 148 5.41 3.45 -4.84
CA VAL A 148 4.47 3.70 -5.95
C VAL A 148 3.08 3.92 -5.39
N GLN A 149 2.59 5.15 -5.50
CA GLN A 149 1.29 5.56 -4.98
C GLN A 149 0.13 5.35 -5.97
N VAL A 150 0.34 4.55 -7.04
CA VAL A 150 -0.73 4.16 -7.98
C VAL A 150 -1.57 3.05 -7.39
N THR A 151 -2.53 3.41 -6.55
CA THR A 151 -3.45 2.42 -5.99
C THR A 151 -4.40 1.89 -7.05
N ASN A 152 -4.96 2.74 -7.91
CA ASN A 152 -5.97 2.38 -8.91
C ASN A 152 -5.74 3.01 -10.30
N TYR A 153 -6.25 2.34 -11.33
CA TYR A 153 -6.19 2.74 -12.72
C TYR A 153 -7.52 2.51 -13.43
N GLU A 154 -7.77 3.26 -14.49
CA GLU A 154 -8.88 3.07 -15.41
C GLU A 154 -8.38 2.28 -16.63
N GLY A 155 -8.98 1.12 -16.88
CA GLY A 155 -8.57 0.27 -18.00
C GLY A 155 -9.21 -1.10 -17.98
N VAL A 156 -8.44 -2.08 -18.43
CA VAL A 156 -8.86 -3.48 -18.51
C VAL A 156 -7.81 -4.39 -17.91
N ASP A 157 -8.23 -5.57 -17.47
CA ASP A 157 -7.31 -6.66 -17.19
C ASP A 157 -7.89 -8.02 -17.54
N ALA A 158 -6.99 -9.00 -17.62
CA ALA A 158 -7.31 -10.40 -17.75
C ALA A 158 -6.64 -11.16 -16.61
N VAL A 159 -7.43 -11.95 -15.89
CA VAL A 159 -6.98 -12.83 -14.81
C VAL A 159 -7.19 -14.27 -15.27
N TYR A 160 -6.11 -15.03 -15.36
CA TYR A 160 -6.13 -16.44 -15.76
C TYR A 160 -5.61 -17.32 -14.62
N THR A 161 -6.46 -18.18 -14.08
CA THR A 161 -6.14 -19.06 -12.95
C THR A 161 -6.10 -20.52 -13.37
N VAL A 162 -4.96 -21.16 -13.16
CA VAL A 162 -4.73 -22.58 -13.40
C VAL A 162 -4.76 -23.32 -12.07
N PRO A 163 -5.78 -24.17 -11.81
CA PRO A 163 -5.78 -25.04 -10.65
C PRO A 163 -4.74 -26.15 -10.83
N LEU A 164 -4.01 -26.44 -9.75
CA LEU A 164 -3.02 -27.52 -9.66
C LEU A 164 -3.43 -28.47 -8.52
N SER A 165 -2.88 -29.67 -8.49
CA SER A 165 -3.17 -30.62 -7.40
C SER A 165 -2.68 -30.15 -6.02
N TYR A 166 -1.71 -29.24 -5.99
CA TYR A 166 -1.06 -28.73 -4.78
C TYR A 166 -1.27 -27.23 -4.56
N GLY A 167 -2.18 -26.60 -5.31
CA GLY A 167 -2.43 -25.16 -5.22
C GLY A 167 -3.03 -24.57 -6.49
N SER A 168 -2.69 -23.32 -6.80
CA SER A 168 -3.09 -22.64 -8.03
C SER A 168 -2.03 -21.65 -8.50
N VAL A 169 -1.99 -21.42 -9.81
CA VAL A 169 -1.18 -20.34 -10.40
C VAL A 169 -2.14 -19.34 -11.05
N THR A 170 -2.00 -18.08 -10.68
CA THR A 170 -2.78 -16.98 -11.25
C THR A 170 -1.86 -16.04 -12.02
N PHE A 171 -2.19 -15.80 -13.28
CA PHE A 171 -1.59 -14.79 -14.13
C PHE A 171 -2.56 -13.61 -14.24
N GLN A 172 -2.05 -12.40 -14.13
CA GLN A 172 -2.84 -11.19 -14.36
C GLN A 172 -2.06 -10.25 -15.27
N VAL A 173 -2.72 -9.74 -16.30
CA VAL A 173 -2.19 -8.71 -17.20
C VAL A 173 -3.17 -7.57 -17.30
N ALA A 174 -2.67 -6.35 -17.16
CA ALA A 174 -3.44 -5.13 -17.01
C ALA A 174 -2.93 -4.05 -17.97
N GLY A 175 -3.85 -3.25 -18.49
CA GLY A 175 -3.54 -2.11 -19.35
C GLY A 175 -4.51 -0.96 -19.14
N GLY A 176 -4.00 0.28 -19.05
CA GLY A 176 -4.84 1.45 -18.83
C GLY A 176 -4.08 2.74 -18.60
N GLN A 177 -4.66 3.60 -17.78
CA GLN A 177 -4.05 4.86 -17.34
C GLN A 177 -4.58 5.22 -15.94
N ALA A 178 -3.86 6.06 -15.21
CA ALA A 178 -4.33 6.66 -13.96
C ALA A 178 -4.00 8.15 -14.03
N LYS A 179 -5.01 9.01 -14.07
CA LYS A 179 -4.82 10.47 -14.19
C LYS A 179 -5.32 11.20 -12.96
N ASN A 180 -4.77 12.41 -12.74
CA ASN A 180 -5.09 13.30 -11.64
C ASN A 180 -5.07 12.55 -10.30
N ARG A 181 -3.96 11.88 -10.02
CA ARG A 181 -3.77 11.20 -8.74
C ARG A 181 -3.08 12.16 -7.79
N ASP A 182 -3.65 12.29 -6.60
CA ASP A 182 -3.05 13.04 -5.51
C ASP A 182 -1.68 12.43 -5.15
N TYR A 183 -0.64 13.24 -5.15
CA TYR A 183 0.72 12.89 -4.75
C TYR A 183 1.22 13.87 -3.71
N TYR A 184 1.53 13.38 -2.51
CA TYR A 184 2.07 14.22 -1.45
C TYR A 184 3.59 14.24 -1.53
N ALA A 185 4.16 15.43 -1.63
CA ALA A 185 5.60 15.66 -1.59
C ALA A 185 5.87 17.03 -1.01
N TYR A 186 7.02 17.22 -0.39
CA TYR A 186 7.47 18.55 0.06
C TYR A 186 6.50 19.33 0.97
N ASP A 187 5.67 18.63 1.74
CA ASP A 187 4.57 19.15 2.57
C ASP A 187 3.39 19.78 1.78
N GLU A 188 3.26 19.45 0.51
CA GLU A 188 2.22 19.94 -0.38
C GLU A 188 1.59 18.79 -1.20
N GLN A 189 0.38 19.04 -1.71
CA GLN A 189 -0.34 18.11 -2.58
C GLN A 189 -0.14 18.50 -4.04
N PHE A 190 0.32 17.55 -4.85
CA PHE A 190 0.50 17.66 -6.29
C PHE A 190 -0.36 16.65 -7.04
N ASP A 191 -0.43 16.81 -8.35
CA ASP A 191 -1.04 15.85 -9.26
C ASP A 191 0.05 15.05 -9.99
N ILE A 192 -0.19 13.75 -10.11
CA ILE A 192 0.62 12.86 -10.93
C ILE A 192 -0.26 12.08 -11.91
N ASP A 193 0.21 12.02 -13.15
CA ASP A 193 -0.40 11.30 -14.25
C ASP A 193 0.44 10.09 -14.63
N TYR A 194 -0.22 8.97 -14.85
CA TYR A 194 0.35 7.71 -15.33
C TYR A 194 -0.33 7.31 -16.63
N GLY A 195 0.32 7.63 -17.74
CA GLY A 195 -0.09 7.24 -19.09
C GLY A 195 0.44 5.85 -19.48
N LYS A 196 -0.23 5.19 -20.43
CA LYS A 196 0.19 3.89 -21.00
C LYS A 196 0.61 2.87 -19.93
N LEU A 197 -0.17 2.76 -18.86
CA LEU A 197 0.09 1.84 -17.77
C LEU A 197 -0.04 0.41 -18.29
N PHE A 198 1.00 -0.39 -18.09
CA PHE A 198 1.01 -1.83 -18.29
C PHE A 198 1.41 -2.50 -16.98
N GLY A 199 0.62 -3.47 -16.53
CA GLY A 199 0.88 -4.26 -15.34
C GLY A 199 0.82 -5.74 -15.63
N ALA A 200 1.69 -6.52 -15.00
CA ALA A 200 1.66 -7.97 -15.05
C ALA A 200 1.99 -8.55 -13.68
N SER A 201 1.34 -9.64 -13.31
CA SER A 201 1.71 -10.39 -12.11
C SER A 201 1.48 -11.88 -12.27
N VAL A 202 2.27 -12.65 -11.54
CA VAL A 202 2.15 -14.09 -11.41
C VAL A 202 2.14 -14.44 -9.93
N SER A 203 1.17 -15.24 -9.51
CA SER A 203 1.06 -15.71 -8.13
C SER A 203 0.94 -17.23 -8.10
N LEU A 204 1.78 -17.89 -7.33
CA LEU A 204 1.67 -19.31 -7.01
C LEU A 204 1.19 -19.42 -5.56
N ALA A 205 -0.07 -19.80 -5.38
CA ALA A 205 -0.61 -20.16 -4.07
C ALA A 205 -0.49 -21.67 -3.90
N THR A 206 0.11 -22.12 -2.81
CA THR A 206 0.27 -23.55 -2.49
C THR A 206 -0.52 -23.90 -1.24
N ASN A 207 -0.91 -25.16 -1.12
CA ASN A 207 -1.69 -25.62 0.03
C ASN A 207 -0.90 -25.53 1.35
N ASP A 208 0.41 -25.81 1.31
CA ASP A 208 1.23 -26.00 2.52
C ASP A 208 2.37 -24.99 2.68
N PHE A 209 2.78 -24.31 1.60
CA PHE A 209 3.98 -23.45 1.58
C PHE A 209 3.66 -21.97 1.36
N GLY A 210 2.38 -21.58 1.42
CA GLY A 210 1.96 -20.20 1.27
C GLY A 210 1.91 -19.71 -0.17
N MET A 211 2.07 -18.40 -0.37
CA MET A 211 1.95 -17.72 -1.66
C MET A 211 3.23 -17.00 -2.03
N LEU A 212 3.73 -17.24 -3.23
CA LEU A 212 4.75 -16.44 -3.89
C LEU A 212 4.08 -15.58 -4.95
N ARG A 213 4.40 -14.28 -4.99
CA ARG A 213 3.90 -13.35 -6.01
C ARG A 213 5.04 -12.53 -6.59
N ILE A 214 5.01 -12.36 -7.91
CA ILE A 214 5.90 -11.47 -8.64
C ILE A 214 5.02 -10.48 -9.40
N GLY A 215 5.25 -9.19 -9.21
CA GLY A 215 4.54 -8.10 -9.88
C GLY A 215 5.50 -7.22 -10.67
N TYR A 216 5.02 -6.70 -11.79
CA TYR A 216 5.72 -5.72 -12.61
C TYR A 216 4.71 -4.69 -13.12
N VAL A 217 5.06 -3.41 -13.06
CA VAL A 217 4.27 -2.34 -13.68
C VAL A 217 5.19 -1.33 -14.33
N GLU A 218 4.74 -0.77 -15.44
CA GLU A 218 5.38 0.36 -16.10
C GLU A 218 4.34 1.39 -16.56
N ALA A 219 4.72 2.65 -16.57
CA ALA A 219 3.87 3.75 -17.05
C ALA A 219 4.73 4.93 -17.50
N ASP A 220 4.18 5.77 -18.38
CA ASP A 220 4.72 7.09 -18.71
C ASP A 220 4.23 8.05 -17.61
N ILE A 221 5.14 8.62 -16.82
CA ILE A 221 4.84 9.50 -15.68
C ILE A 221 4.91 10.95 -16.12
N THR A 222 3.88 11.72 -15.80
CA THR A 222 3.87 13.17 -15.95
C THR A 222 3.54 13.84 -14.62
N THR A 223 4.40 14.74 -14.14
CA THR A 223 4.15 15.54 -12.93
C THR A 223 5.03 16.78 -12.95
N ASP A 224 4.52 17.88 -12.40
CA ASP A 224 5.28 19.11 -12.15
C ASP A 224 5.16 19.42 -10.65
N ILE A 225 6.25 19.23 -9.94
CA ILE A 225 6.37 19.51 -8.53
C ILE A 225 7.16 20.79 -8.37
N SER A 226 6.50 21.83 -7.89
CA SER A 226 7.10 23.12 -7.63
C SER A 226 6.92 23.52 -6.17
N GLY A 227 7.85 24.31 -5.64
CA GLY A 227 7.82 24.78 -4.26
C GLY A 227 8.17 26.25 -4.17
N THR A 228 7.50 26.98 -3.28
CA THR A 228 7.79 28.39 -3.02
C THR A 228 8.74 28.53 -1.84
N VAL A 229 9.95 29.05 -2.10
CA VAL A 229 11.04 29.13 -1.11
C VAL A 229 11.54 30.57 -0.95
N ASP A 230 12.02 30.92 0.23
CA ASP A 230 12.81 32.14 0.46
C ASP A 230 14.25 31.89 0.00
N VAL A 231 14.66 32.57 -1.08
CA VAL A 231 16.02 32.48 -1.63
C VAL A 231 17.01 33.42 -0.95
N GLY A 232 16.60 34.08 0.14
CA GLY A 232 17.40 34.97 0.95
C GLY A 232 16.78 36.36 1.09
N GLY A 233 16.81 36.86 2.34
CA GLY A 233 16.36 38.23 2.66
C GLY A 233 14.85 38.44 2.54
N GLY A 234 14.03 37.38 2.65
CA GLY A 234 12.57 37.45 2.51
C GLY A 234 12.10 37.44 1.06
N THR A 235 12.95 37.04 0.11
CA THR A 235 12.61 37.04 -1.32
C THR A 235 12.03 35.68 -1.69
N MET A 236 10.72 35.60 -1.87
CA MET A 236 10.06 34.35 -2.27
C MET A 236 10.23 34.07 -3.77
N ARG A 237 10.55 32.83 -4.13
CA ARG A 237 10.62 32.32 -5.51
C ARG A 237 9.97 30.95 -5.58
N THR A 238 9.21 30.71 -6.65
CA THR A 238 8.75 29.36 -7.01
C THR A 238 9.83 28.69 -7.85
N LEU A 239 10.27 27.52 -7.41
CA LEU A 239 11.25 26.69 -8.09
C LEU A 239 10.59 25.38 -8.52
N SER A 240 10.95 24.87 -9.69
CA SER A 240 10.62 23.48 -10.05
C SER A 240 11.60 22.56 -9.32
N LEU A 241 11.06 21.64 -8.52
CA LEU A 241 11.79 20.67 -7.70
C LEU A 241 11.87 19.31 -8.39
N LEU A 242 10.86 18.95 -9.18
CA LEU A 242 10.83 17.77 -10.04
C LEU A 242 9.87 18.05 -11.19
N ASP A 243 10.33 17.83 -12.43
CA ASP A 243 9.49 17.92 -13.62
C ASP A 243 9.70 16.64 -14.43
N LEU A 244 8.63 15.87 -14.61
CA LEU A 244 8.62 14.66 -15.44
C LEU A 244 7.64 14.88 -16.58
N ASP A 245 8.09 14.77 -17.83
CA ASP A 245 7.22 14.79 -19.01
C ASP A 245 7.29 13.44 -19.74
N LYS A 246 6.40 12.52 -19.34
CA LYS A 246 6.26 11.17 -19.91
C LYS A 246 7.51 10.33 -19.72
N GLU A 247 8.19 10.51 -18.61
CA GLU A 247 9.33 9.68 -18.25
C GLU A 247 8.87 8.28 -17.87
N LYS A 248 9.61 7.27 -18.32
CA LYS A 248 9.18 5.88 -18.17
C LYS A 248 9.50 5.38 -16.77
N GLY A 249 8.49 5.27 -15.92
CA GLY A 249 8.59 4.61 -14.62
C GLY A 249 8.43 3.10 -14.75
N LYS A 250 9.28 2.34 -14.05
CA LYS A 250 9.19 0.88 -13.94
C LYS A 250 9.28 0.48 -12.49
N PHE A 251 8.48 -0.51 -12.10
CA PHE A 251 8.46 -1.04 -10.76
C PHE A 251 8.30 -2.55 -10.77
N THR A 252 9.06 -3.22 -9.92
CA THR A 252 9.00 -4.68 -9.72
C THR A 252 8.78 -5.00 -8.25
N SER A 253 7.97 -6.01 -7.95
CA SER A 253 7.84 -6.60 -6.62
C SER A 253 8.04 -8.11 -6.64
N ILE A 254 8.61 -8.63 -5.55
CA ILE A 254 8.66 -10.05 -5.24
C ILE A 254 8.22 -10.19 -3.80
N GLY A 255 7.09 -10.86 -3.58
CA GLY A 255 6.56 -11.09 -2.24
C GLY A 255 6.35 -12.56 -1.94
N TYR A 256 6.49 -12.90 -0.67
CA TYR A 256 6.21 -14.23 -0.11
C TYR A 256 5.40 -14.11 1.18
N GLN A 257 4.26 -14.80 1.22
CA GLN A 257 3.42 -14.92 2.41
C GLN A 257 3.29 -16.38 2.84
N TYR A 258 3.34 -16.61 4.14
CA TYR A 258 3.14 -17.91 4.75
C TYR A 258 2.23 -17.79 5.97
N ASP A 259 1.21 -18.64 6.04
CA ASP A 259 0.35 -18.75 7.22
C ASP A 259 -0.15 -20.20 7.35
N ASN A 260 0.25 -20.90 8.42
CA ASN A 260 -0.22 -22.25 8.72
C ASN A 260 -1.15 -22.30 9.94
N GLY A 261 -1.68 -21.16 10.36
CA GLY A 261 -2.50 -21.00 11.56
C GLY A 261 -1.71 -20.90 12.86
N THR A 262 -0.42 -21.24 12.87
CA THR A 262 0.47 -21.07 14.04
C THR A 262 1.58 -20.06 13.77
N TRP A 263 2.27 -20.19 12.65
CA TRP A 263 3.34 -19.30 12.22
C TRP A 263 2.85 -18.46 11.06
N VAL A 264 3.21 -17.18 11.09
CA VAL A 264 2.91 -16.22 10.04
C VAL A 264 4.22 -15.58 9.60
N SER A 265 4.39 -15.41 8.29
CA SER A 265 5.45 -14.61 7.72
C SER A 265 4.94 -13.88 6.50
N SER A 266 5.41 -12.65 6.32
CA SER A 266 5.11 -11.84 5.15
C SER A 266 6.36 -11.05 4.81
N ASN A 267 6.77 -11.14 3.55
CA ASN A 267 8.03 -10.59 3.08
C ASN A 267 7.80 -10.03 1.70
N GLU A 268 8.42 -8.91 1.40
CA GLU A 268 8.31 -8.30 0.09
C GLU A 268 9.55 -7.48 -0.16
N TRP A 269 10.07 -7.60 -1.38
CA TRP A 269 11.11 -6.76 -1.92
C TRP A 269 10.56 -6.03 -3.14
N THR A 270 10.95 -4.77 -3.31
CA THR A 270 10.52 -3.91 -4.39
C THR A 270 11.67 -3.09 -4.94
N SER A 271 11.58 -2.77 -6.23
CA SER A 271 12.53 -1.91 -6.91
C SER A 271 11.79 -0.98 -7.85
N ARG A 272 12.06 0.32 -7.74
CA ARG A 272 11.49 1.37 -8.57
C ARG A 272 12.61 2.09 -9.31
N MET A 273 12.42 2.34 -10.60
CA MET A 273 13.29 3.24 -11.37
C MET A 273 12.45 4.11 -12.30
N ILE A 274 12.94 5.32 -12.58
CA ILE A 274 12.36 6.20 -13.59
C ILE A 274 13.48 6.46 -14.61
N GLU A 275 13.17 6.32 -15.90
CA GLU A 275 14.16 6.61 -16.93
C GLU A 275 14.41 8.13 -17.00
N ASN A 276 15.66 8.52 -17.27
CA ASN A 276 16.10 9.91 -17.45
C ASN A 276 15.92 10.87 -16.26
N ASP A 277 15.76 10.37 -15.03
CA ASP A 277 15.71 11.21 -13.81
C ASP A 277 17.09 11.39 -13.15
N ASP A 278 18.16 10.87 -13.75
CA ASP A 278 19.52 10.80 -13.22
C ASP A 278 19.65 10.12 -11.83
N MET A 279 18.62 9.38 -11.39
CA MET A 279 18.61 8.61 -10.14
C MET A 279 18.87 7.12 -10.37
N GLU A 280 19.43 6.45 -9.35
CA GLU A 280 19.52 4.99 -9.36
C GLU A 280 18.16 4.37 -8.97
N ALA A 281 18.04 3.05 -9.16
CA ALA A 281 16.85 2.35 -8.69
C ALA A 281 16.74 2.44 -7.16
N ILE A 282 15.51 2.66 -6.68
CA ILE A 282 15.18 2.71 -5.26
C ILE A 282 14.68 1.33 -4.86
N ASP A 283 15.45 0.67 -3.99
CA ASP A 283 15.16 -0.67 -3.53
C ASP A 283 14.58 -0.64 -2.11
N SER A 284 13.63 -1.51 -1.84
CA SER A 284 13.08 -1.65 -0.48
C SER A 284 12.66 -3.06 -0.19
N PHE A 285 12.66 -3.41 1.08
CA PHE A 285 12.09 -4.67 1.51
C PHE A 285 11.58 -4.63 2.94
N TYR A 286 10.73 -5.59 3.28
CA TYR A 286 10.47 -5.96 4.66
C TYR A 286 10.51 -7.46 4.84
N LEU A 287 10.89 -7.88 6.06
CA LEU A 287 10.81 -9.24 6.53
C LEU A 287 9.98 -9.26 7.81
N MET A 288 8.94 -10.08 7.84
CA MET A 288 8.07 -10.24 9.01
C MET A 288 7.99 -11.69 9.45
N GLY A 289 8.09 -11.88 10.77
CA GLY A 289 7.77 -13.14 11.42
C GLY A 289 6.88 -12.93 12.63
N GLY A 290 5.88 -13.82 12.79
CA GLY A 290 4.99 -13.82 13.94
C GLY A 290 4.53 -15.23 14.30
N ARG A 291 4.02 -15.39 15.52
CA ARG A 291 3.47 -16.67 16.00
C ARG A 291 2.20 -16.47 16.79
N ARG A 292 1.16 -17.27 16.48
CA ARG A 292 -0.09 -17.30 17.21
C ARG A 292 0.01 -18.11 18.50
N PHE A 293 -0.40 -17.50 19.61
CA PHE A 293 -0.55 -18.08 20.93
C PHE A 293 -2.00 -17.91 21.39
N GLY A 294 -2.86 -18.87 21.02
CA GLY A 294 -4.30 -18.70 21.19
C GLY A 294 -4.81 -17.55 20.34
N ASP A 295 -5.42 -16.56 20.98
CA ASP A 295 -5.99 -15.37 20.32
C ASP A 295 -4.95 -14.25 20.13
N PHE A 296 -3.71 -14.44 20.57
CA PHE A 296 -2.64 -13.44 20.44
C PHE A 296 -1.69 -13.75 19.29
N LEU A 297 -1.26 -12.74 18.55
CA LEU A 297 -0.20 -12.83 17.53
C LEU A 297 0.83 -11.71 17.78
N PRO A 298 1.87 -11.96 18.58
CA PRO A 298 3.08 -11.17 18.55
C PRO A 298 3.80 -11.35 17.20
N HIS A 299 4.31 -10.25 16.66
CA HIS A 299 5.12 -10.25 15.46
C HIS A 299 6.22 -9.19 15.51
N VAL A 300 7.26 -9.41 14.71
CA VAL A 300 8.36 -8.47 14.50
C VAL A 300 8.54 -8.26 13.00
N THR A 301 8.87 -7.03 12.63
CA THR A 301 9.16 -6.67 11.24
C THR A 301 10.43 -5.84 11.20
N TYR A 302 11.31 -6.17 10.27
CA TYR A 302 12.40 -5.30 9.84
C TYR A 302 12.09 -4.80 8.44
N ALA A 303 12.21 -3.50 8.19
CA ALA A 303 12.03 -2.92 6.87
C ALA A 303 13.19 -1.98 6.53
N GLN A 304 13.46 -1.85 5.24
CA GLN A 304 14.53 -1.01 4.71
C GLN A 304 14.10 -0.38 3.39
N LEU A 305 14.48 0.88 3.20
CA LEU A 305 14.33 1.67 1.98
C LEU A 305 15.69 2.29 1.66
N ASP A 306 16.23 1.92 0.51
CA ASP A 306 17.53 2.35 0.00
C ASP A 306 17.35 3.19 -1.27
N ASP A 307 18.09 4.30 -1.30
CA ASP A 307 18.21 5.20 -2.45
C ASP A 307 19.70 5.56 -2.62
N ASN A 308 20.07 6.11 -3.78
CA ASN A 308 21.45 6.47 -4.17
C ASN A 308 22.19 7.29 -3.09
N GLY A 309 21.45 8.13 -2.34
CA GLY A 309 22.02 9.01 -1.31
C GLY A 309 21.99 8.47 0.13
N GLY A 310 21.22 7.43 0.43
CA GLY A 310 21.08 6.98 1.81
C GLY A 310 20.05 5.88 2.06
N ARG A 311 19.72 5.70 3.34
CA ARG A 311 18.94 4.54 3.80
C ARG A 311 18.01 4.94 4.93
N GLN A 312 16.77 4.46 4.87
CA GLN A 312 15.88 4.33 6.01
C GLN A 312 15.79 2.87 6.42
N SER A 313 15.78 2.61 7.72
CA SER A 313 15.50 1.28 8.27
C SER A 313 14.55 1.39 9.45
N SER A 314 13.72 0.38 9.66
CA SER A 314 12.84 0.35 10.81
C SER A 314 12.66 -1.04 11.41
N TRP A 315 12.36 -1.04 12.70
CA TRP A 315 11.94 -2.20 13.46
C TRP A 315 10.54 -1.95 14.01
N THR A 316 9.60 -2.84 13.68
CA THR A 316 8.24 -2.83 14.21
C THR A 316 8.02 -4.03 15.11
N LEU A 317 7.59 -3.78 16.34
CA LEU A 317 7.11 -4.77 17.29
C LEU A 317 5.60 -4.63 17.40
N GLY A 318 4.86 -5.67 17.02
CA GLY A 318 3.41 -5.67 17.04
C GLY A 318 2.81 -6.80 17.86
N LEU A 319 1.62 -6.54 18.39
CA LEU A 319 0.80 -7.53 19.09
C LEU A 319 -0.65 -7.40 18.66
N ASN A 320 -1.17 -8.48 18.10
CA ASN A 320 -2.58 -8.57 17.73
C ASN A 320 -3.32 -9.44 18.74
N TYR A 321 -4.56 -9.07 19.04
CA TYR A 321 -5.50 -9.81 19.86
C TYR A 321 -6.82 -10.01 19.09
N GLN A 322 -7.15 -11.25 18.80
CA GLN A 322 -8.38 -11.64 18.12
C GLN A 322 -9.56 -11.59 19.11
N ALA A 323 -10.20 -10.42 19.22
CA ALA A 323 -11.31 -10.22 20.14
C ALA A 323 -12.60 -10.96 19.73
N ALA A 324 -12.81 -11.12 18.42
CA ALA A 324 -13.90 -11.90 17.82
C ALA A 324 -13.47 -12.40 16.44
N PRO A 325 -14.14 -13.38 15.80
CA PRO A 325 -13.74 -13.90 14.49
C PRO A 325 -13.64 -12.87 13.35
N THR A 326 -14.21 -11.68 13.54
CA THR A 326 -14.19 -10.58 12.57
C THR A 326 -13.67 -9.28 13.18
N VAL A 327 -13.06 -9.32 14.38
CA VAL A 327 -12.53 -8.14 15.08
C VAL A 327 -11.15 -8.45 15.67
N VAL A 328 -10.15 -7.64 15.30
CA VAL A 328 -8.79 -7.73 15.82
C VAL A 328 -8.38 -6.40 16.42
N VAL A 329 -7.90 -6.44 17.66
CA VAL A 329 -7.22 -5.30 18.29
C VAL A 329 -5.73 -5.42 18.00
N LYS A 330 -5.09 -4.34 17.59
CA LYS A 330 -3.67 -4.30 17.24
C LYS A 330 -2.98 -3.19 18.01
N GLY A 331 -1.78 -3.47 18.50
CA GLY A 331 -0.87 -2.49 19.06
C GLY A 331 0.50 -2.65 18.43
N GLU A 332 1.13 -1.54 18.07
CA GLU A 332 2.42 -1.51 17.39
C GLU A 332 3.31 -0.42 17.96
N TYR A 333 4.60 -0.75 18.05
CA TYR A 333 5.68 0.21 18.25
C TYR A 333 6.68 0.05 17.10
N LYS A 334 6.96 1.15 16.40
CA LYS A 334 7.90 1.20 15.29
C LYS A 334 9.00 2.20 15.63
N ARG A 335 10.25 1.73 15.62
CA ARG A 335 11.44 2.59 15.63
C ARG A 335 11.95 2.71 14.21
N VAL A 336 12.08 3.92 13.70
CA VAL A 336 12.62 4.20 12.37
C VAL A 336 13.83 5.11 12.50
N ASP A 337 14.85 4.86 11.69
CA ASP A 337 16.09 5.65 11.66
C ASP A 337 16.55 5.81 10.19
N THR A 338 17.08 6.97 9.85
CA THR A 338 17.68 7.25 8.54
C THR A 338 19.19 7.48 8.63
N LYS A 339 19.89 7.34 7.50
CA LYS A 339 21.35 7.47 7.38
C LYS A 339 21.73 8.25 6.13
N ASN A 340 22.89 8.91 6.20
CA ASN A 340 23.52 9.69 5.12
C ASN A 340 22.72 10.93 4.68
N GLY A 341 21.96 11.55 5.58
CA GLY A 341 21.18 12.76 5.26
C GLY A 341 19.92 12.48 4.44
N TYR A 342 19.53 11.21 4.33
CA TYR A 342 18.32 10.80 3.60
C TYR A 342 17.08 10.94 4.47
N ASP A 343 16.00 11.49 3.91
CA ASP A 343 14.75 11.70 4.63
C ASP A 343 13.85 10.44 4.61
N GLY A 344 14.02 9.55 3.63
CA GLY A 344 13.16 8.37 3.49
C GLY A 344 11.69 8.76 3.35
N VAL A 345 10.87 8.30 4.31
CA VAL A 345 9.43 8.60 4.38
C VAL A 345 9.11 9.66 5.45
N PHE A 346 10.14 10.34 5.98
CA PHE A 346 9.93 11.58 6.72
C PHE A 346 9.60 12.71 5.75
N THR A 347 8.68 13.58 6.17
CA THR A 347 8.24 14.73 5.38
C THR A 347 9.31 15.81 5.48
N ARG A 348 9.70 16.32 4.31
CA ARG A 348 10.58 17.48 4.17
C ARG A 348 9.78 18.61 3.53
N SER A 349 10.07 19.87 3.83
CA SER A 349 9.45 21.01 3.13
C SER A 349 10.25 21.44 1.89
N ALA A 350 9.61 22.13 0.95
CA ALA A 350 10.31 22.73 -0.20
C ALA A 350 11.48 23.66 0.23
N GLN A 351 11.31 24.43 1.30
CA GLN A 351 12.36 25.31 1.83
C GLN A 351 13.58 24.49 2.26
N GLU A 352 13.36 23.37 2.95
CA GLU A 352 14.46 22.55 3.44
C GLU A 352 15.22 21.85 2.29
N VAL A 353 14.50 21.42 1.25
CA VAL A 353 15.13 20.90 0.02
C VAL A 353 16.05 21.97 -0.57
N PHE A 354 15.56 23.20 -0.69
CA PHE A 354 16.33 24.32 -1.21
C PHE A 354 17.56 24.61 -0.33
N ASP A 355 17.37 24.77 0.98
CA ASP A 355 18.45 25.09 1.93
C ASP A 355 19.57 24.03 1.90
N ASN A 356 19.22 22.76 1.72
CA ASN A 356 20.18 21.68 1.58
C ASN A 356 20.91 21.71 0.23
N ALA A 357 20.19 21.97 -0.86
CA ALA A 357 20.77 22.06 -2.19
C ALA A 357 21.76 23.23 -2.33
N VAL A 358 21.48 24.37 -1.67
CA VAL A 358 22.37 25.55 -1.70
C VAL A 358 23.37 25.62 -0.54
N GLY A 359 23.36 24.63 0.36
CA GLY A 359 24.30 24.53 1.48
C GLY A 359 24.08 25.53 2.62
N ILE A 360 22.86 26.08 2.75
CA ILE A 360 22.46 26.92 3.89
C ILE A 360 22.35 26.06 5.16
N ALA A 361 21.79 24.86 5.03
CA ALA A 361 21.70 23.87 6.11
C ALA A 361 22.07 22.49 5.55
N PRO A 362 22.93 21.69 6.22
CA PRO A 362 23.26 20.36 5.75
C PRO A 362 22.09 19.38 5.95
N ALA A 363 22.00 18.38 5.07
CA ALA A 363 21.09 17.26 5.27
C ALA A 363 21.44 16.49 6.55
N ARG A 364 20.41 16.13 7.33
CA ARG A 364 20.57 15.43 8.62
C ARG A 364 19.90 14.06 8.58
N ASN A 365 20.28 13.20 9.53
CA ASN A 365 19.59 11.93 9.74
C ASN A 365 18.40 12.16 10.67
N TYR A 366 17.38 11.33 10.50
CA TYR A 366 16.15 11.37 11.28
C TYR A 366 15.95 10.07 12.03
N ASP A 367 15.29 10.16 13.16
CA ASP A 367 14.82 9.03 13.92
C ASP A 367 13.41 9.31 14.47
N GLY A 368 12.68 8.23 14.73
CA GLY A 368 11.28 8.33 15.13
C GLY A 368 10.79 7.10 15.88
N ASP A 369 10.05 7.34 16.95
CA ASP A 369 9.36 6.37 17.77
C ASP A 369 7.86 6.47 17.55
N ILE A 370 7.30 5.60 16.71
CA ILE A 370 5.89 5.61 16.37
C ILE A 370 5.15 4.58 17.22
N VAL A 371 4.14 5.03 17.97
CA VAL A 371 3.24 4.17 18.72
C VAL A 371 1.87 4.21 18.07
N SER A 372 1.30 3.04 17.81
CA SER A 372 0.00 2.90 17.18
C SER A 372 -0.88 1.86 17.88
N VAL A 373 -2.16 2.15 18.02
CA VAL A 373 -3.16 1.21 18.55
C VAL A 373 -4.42 1.34 17.71
N GLY A 374 -5.04 0.23 17.33
CA GLY A 374 -6.30 0.27 16.61
C GLY A 374 -7.07 -1.02 16.63
N VAL A 375 -8.26 -0.97 16.06
CA VAL A 375 -9.18 -2.09 15.93
C VAL A 375 -9.57 -2.21 14.47
N ASP A 376 -9.29 -3.37 13.89
CA ASP A 376 -9.76 -3.76 12.57
C ASP A 376 -10.99 -4.65 12.68
N PHE A 377 -11.95 -4.43 11.79
CA PHE A 377 -13.16 -5.22 11.74
C PHE A 377 -13.67 -5.40 10.30
N VAL A 378 -14.38 -6.50 10.08
CA VAL A 378 -15.07 -6.85 8.83
C VAL A 378 -16.48 -7.34 9.15
N PHE A 379 -17.44 -7.15 8.24
CA PHE A 379 -18.82 -7.60 8.43
C PHE A 379 -19.58 -7.83 7.12
#